data_AF-A0A382P963-F1
#
_entry.id   AF-A0A382P963-F1
#
_cell.length_a   1.000
_cell.length_b   1.000
_cell.length_c   1.000
_cell.angle_alpha   90.00
_cell.angle_beta   90.00
_cell.angle_gamma   90.00
#
_symmetry.space_group_name_H-M   'P 1'
#
loop_
_entity.id
_entity.type
_entity.pdbx_description
1 polymer ?
#
loop_
_entity_poly.entity_id
_entity_poly.type
_entity_poly.pdbx_seq_one_letter_code
_entity_poly.pdbx_strand_id
1 'polypeptide(L)' 'MDSFPGFNSGTLYTPVPNPCFGPLLEQIQDMAELKVVLRGLWLLHRQRTRPKRVS' A
#
# COMPACT_ATOMS: atom_id res chain seq x y z
N MET A 1 2.59 -13.37 -24.00
CA MET A 1 2.46 -12.81 -22.64
C MET A 1 3.79 -13.03 -21.96
N ASP A 2 4.52 -11.96 -21.69
CA ASP A 2 5.79 -12.03 -20.97
C ASP A 2 5.54 -12.57 -19.56
N SER A 3 6.39 -13.50 -19.11
CA SER A 3 6.29 -14.09 -17.79
C SER A 3 6.75 -13.08 -16.74
N PHE A 4 6.02 -12.96 -15.62
CA PHE A 4 6.39 -12.08 -14.52
C PHE A 4 7.71 -12.58 -13.90
N PRO A 5 8.82 -11.80 -13.96
CA PRO A 5 10.14 -12.26 -13.52
C PRO A 5 10.29 -12.35 -11.99
N GLY A 6 9.22 -12.10 -11.23
CA GLY A 6 9.25 -12.03 -9.77
C GLY A 6 9.60 -10.64 -9.24
N PHE A 7 9.82 -10.57 -7.93
CA PHE A 7 10.22 -9.36 -7.22
C PHE A 7 11.74 -9.37 -6.97
N ASN A 8 12.37 -8.19 -7.08
CA ASN A 8 13.80 -8.04 -6.81
C ASN A 8 14.11 -8.19 -5.31
N SER A 9 15.35 -8.58 -5.00
CA SER A 9 15.88 -8.48 -3.63
C SER A 9 15.76 -7.04 -3.12
N GLY A 10 15.31 -6.87 -1.88
CA GLY A 10 15.04 -5.55 -1.28
C GLY A 10 13.68 -4.93 -1.62
N THR A 11 12.77 -5.69 -2.23
CA THR A 11 11.38 -5.23 -2.45
C THR A 11 10.73 -4.86 -1.13
N LEU A 12 10.27 -3.60 -1.03
CA LEU A 12 9.65 -3.07 0.17
C LEU A 12 8.23 -3.62 0.32
N TYR A 13 7.97 -4.22 1.48
CA TYR A 13 6.63 -4.65 1.87
C TYR A 13 5.92 -3.53 2.64
N THR A 14 4.65 -3.30 2.33
CA THR A 14 3.79 -2.36 3.08
C THR A 14 2.77 -3.18 3.86
N PRO A 15 2.93 -3.33 5.19
CA PRO A 15 1.97 -4.05 6.01
C PRO A 15 0.67 -3.26 6.12
N VAL A 16 -0.47 -3.89 5.82
CA VAL A 16 -1.81 -3.31 5.96
C VAL A 16 -2.64 -4.21 6.88
N PRO A 17 -3.30 -3.66 7.93
CA PRO A 17 -4.14 -4.47 8.81
C PRO A 17 -5.30 -5.13 8.07
N ASN A 18 -5.47 -6.45 8.24
CA ASN A 18 -6.56 -7.23 7.63
C ASN A 18 -7.97 -6.64 7.87
N PRO A 19 -8.32 -6.14 9.08
CA PRO A 19 -9.65 -5.57 9.33
C PRO A 19 -9.95 -4.33 8.48
N CYS A 20 -8.92 -3.60 8.06
CA CYS A 20 -9.08 -2.43 7.19
C CYS A 20 -9.02 -2.81 5.71
N PHE A 21 -8.17 -3.78 5.35
CA PHE A 21 -7.91 -4.12 3.96
C PHE A 21 -9.08 -4.84 3.29
N GLY A 22 -9.76 -5.75 3.99
CA GLY A 22 -10.91 -6.48 3.44
C GLY A 22 -12.03 -5.56 2.93
N PRO A 23 -12.64 -4.73 3.80
CA PRO A 23 -13.69 -3.80 3.38
C PRO A 23 -13.23 -2.76 2.36
N LEU A 24 -11.94 -2.38 2.38
CA LEU A 24 -11.37 -1.43 1.43
C LEU A 24 -11.28 -2.04 0.02
N LEU A 25 -10.92 -3.32 -0.10
CA LEU A 25 -10.87 -4.01 -1.38
C LEU A 25 -12.25 -4.13 -2.03
N GLU A 26 -13.29 -4.41 -1.24
CA GLU A 26 -14.68 -4.53 -1.72
C GLU A 26 -15.22 -3.21 -2.30
N GLN A 27 -14.68 -2.07 -1.85
CA GLN A 27 -15.09 -0.74 -2.31
C GLN A 27 -14.40 -0.33 -3.61
N ILE A 28 -13.26 -0.92 -3.99
CA ILE A 28 -12.52 -0.57 -5.20
C ILE A 28 -13.26 -1.08 -6.43
N GLN A 29 -13.67 -0.18 -7.31
CA GLN A 29 -14.47 -0.50 -8.50
C GLN A 29 -13.64 -0.60 -9.78
N ASP A 30 -12.47 0.04 -9.82
CA ASP A 30 -11.65 0.07 -11.03
C ASP A 30 -10.13 0.08 -10.77
N MET A 31 -9.39 -0.01 -11.87
CA MET A 31 -7.93 -0.04 -11.86
C MET A 31 -7.28 1.28 -11.44
N ALA A 32 -7.94 2.42 -11.69
CA ALA A 32 -7.43 3.73 -11.26
C ALA A 32 -7.56 3.87 -9.74
N GLU A 33 -8.71 3.51 -9.17
CA GLU A 33 -8.94 3.46 -7.72
C GLU A 33 -7.95 2.55 -7.02
N LEU A 34 -7.72 1.34 -7.54
CA LEU A 34 -6.73 0.41 -6.98
C LEU A 34 -5.33 1.05 -6.89
N LYS A 35 -4.88 1.70 -7.96
CA LYS A 35 -3.57 2.38 -7.99
C LYS A 35 -3.48 3.51 -6.97
N VAL A 36 -4.55 4.31 -6.84
CA VAL A 36 -4.62 5.41 -5.87
C VAL A 36 -4.59 4.88 -4.44
N VAL A 37 -5.38 3.84 -4.15
CA VAL A 37 -5.42 3.20 -2.82
C VAL A 37 -4.04 2.64 -2.44
N LEU A 38 -3.40 1.89 -3.33
CA LEU A 38 -2.05 1.35 -3.10
C LEU A 38 -1.02 2.46 -2.87
N ARG A 39 -1.12 3.56 -3.62
CA ARG A 39 -0.26 4.73 -3.43
C ARG A 39 -0.50 5.40 -2.07
N GLY A 40 -1.76 5.53 -1.64
CA GLY A 40 -2.13 6.05 -0.33
C GLY A 40 -1.58 5.20 0.81
N LEU A 41 -1.73 3.88 0.74
CA LEU A 41 -1.17 2.93 1.71
C LEU A 41 0.35 3.04 1.82
N TRP A 42 1.04 3.12 0.68
CA TRP A 42 2.50 3.31 0.65
C TRP A 42 2.94 4.62 1.28
N LEU A 43 2.23 5.73 1.00
CA LEU A 43 2.52 7.04 1.62
C LEU A 43 2.28 7.01 3.13
N LEU A 44 1.19 6.40 3.58
CA LEU A 44 0.85 6.28 5.00
C LEU A 44 1.94 5.49 5.76
N HIS A 45 2.38 4.37 5.18
CA HIS A 45 3.47 3.58 5.74
C HIS A 45 4.76 4.40 5.87
N ARG A 46 5.08 5.23 4.87
CA ARG A 46 6.27 6.09 4.88
C ARG A 46 6.18 7.26 5.86
N GLN A 47 4.97 7.76 6.16
CA GLN A 47 4.76 8.85 7.12
C GLN A 47 4.91 8.40 8.58
N ARG A 48 4.66 7.11 8.87
CA ARG A 48 4.64 6.57 10.24
C ARG A 48 6.00 6.59 10.96
N THR A 49 7.09 6.85 10.23
CA THR A 49 8.45 6.90 10.82
C THR A 49 8.79 8.22 11.54
N ARG A 50 7.90 9.22 11.60
CA ARG A 50 8.17 10.45 12.36
C ARG A 50 6.92 10.98 13.07
N PRO A 51 6.66 10.65 14.35
CA PRO A 51 5.90 11.56 15.18
C PRO A 51 6.66 12.89 15.20
N LYS A 52 6.07 13.96 14.66
CA LYS A 52 6.62 15.29 14.89
C LYS A 52 6.47 15.56 16.38
N ARG A 53 7.57 15.44 17.12
CA ARG A 53 7.66 15.86 18.51
C ARG A 53 7.36 17.35 18.52
N VAL A 54 6.16 17.73 18.94
CA VAL A 54 5.88 19.10 19.32
C VAL A 54 6.64 19.31 20.63
N SER A 55 7.59 20.24 20.60
CA SER A 55 8.28 20.73 21.80
C SER A 55 7.57 21.96 22.31
#